data_AF-A0A0C2VR31-F1
#
_entry.id   AF-A0A0C2VR31-F1
#
_cell.length_a   1.000
_cell.length_b   1.000
_cell.length_c   1.000
_cell.angle_alpha   90.00
_cell.angle_beta   90.00
_cell.angle_gamma   90.00
#
_symmetry.space_group_name_H-M   'P 1'
#
loop_
_entity.id
_entity.type
_entity.pdbx_description
1 polymer ?
#
loop_
_entity_poly.entity_id
_entity_poly.type
_entity_poly.pdbx_seq_one_letter_code
_entity_poly.pdbx_strand_id
1 'polypeptide(L)'
;MSYSTFRWIHIILSGIATIPFTLYAATGFIGESYEDELFLIPELLILIVIWLIGAILMFFSKTKLIGMILTTLPIVFYAAVIVYFLFIPALTY
;
A
#
# COMPACT_ATOMS: atom_id res chain seq x y z
N MET A 1 -7.27 4.46 24.01
CA MET A 1 -6.92 3.13 23.46
C MET A 1 -5.46 2.84 23.75
N SER A 2 -5.09 1.61 24.12
CA SER A 2 -3.67 1.29 24.37
C SER A 2 -2.86 1.29 23.07
N TYR A 3 -1.56 1.58 23.12
CA TYR A 3 -0.70 1.49 21.92
C TYR A 3 -0.69 0.08 21.32
N SER A 4 -0.81 -0.96 22.15
CA SER A 4 -0.89 -2.35 21.68
C SER A 4 -2.13 -2.57 20.81
N THR A 5 -3.30 -2.14 21.28
CA THR A 5 -4.56 -2.21 20.54
C THR A 5 -4.50 -1.37 19.26
N PHE A 6 -3.94 -0.16 19.35
CA PHE A 6 -3.72 0.72 18.19
C PHE A 6 -2.86 0.08 17.12
N ARG A 7 -1.70 -0.47 17.48
CA ARG A 7 -0.80 -1.11 16.53
C ARG A 7 -1.49 -2.22 15.74
N TRP A 8 -2.23 -3.10 16.42
CA TRP A 8 -2.92 -4.20 15.75
C TRP A 8 -3.99 -3.70 14.77
N ILE A 9 -4.84 -2.77 15.21
CA ILE A 9 -5.87 -2.18 14.34
C ILE A 9 -5.22 -1.49 13.14
N HIS A 10 -4.17 -0.68 13.36
CA HIS A 10 -3.45 0.03 12.32
C HIS A 10 -2.82 -0.91 11.30
N ILE A 11 -2.11 -1.96 11.75
CA ILE A 11 -1.49 -2.95 10.86
C ILE A 11 -2.55 -3.70 10.06
N ILE A 12 -3.65 -4.15 10.69
CA ILE A 12 -4.71 -4.89 9.99
C ILE A 12 -5.37 -4.01 8.93
N LEU A 13 -5.79 -2.80 9.28
CA LEU A 13 -6.46 -1.90 8.34
C LEU A 13 -5.52 -1.49 7.20
N SER A 14 -4.26 -1.15 7.50
CA SER A 14 -3.29 -0.81 6.47
C SER A 14 -2.90 -2.00 5.59
N GLY A 15 -2.90 -3.22 6.13
CA GLY A 15 -2.64 -4.45 5.37
C GLY A 15 -3.80 -4.82 4.44
N ILE A 16 -5.04 -4.71 4.92
CA ILE A 16 -6.24 -4.93 4.09
C ILE A 16 -6.32 -3.92 2.93
N ALA A 17 -5.83 -2.70 3.13
CA ALA A 17 -5.69 -1.74 2.04
C ALA A 17 -4.50 -2.09 1.14
N THR A 18 -3.31 -2.32 1.72
CA THR A 18 -2.08 -2.44 0.95
C THR A 18 -2.02 -3.71 0.11
N ILE A 19 -2.25 -4.89 0.70
CA ILE A 19 -1.99 -6.16 0.02
C ILE A 19 -2.87 -6.34 -1.22
N PRO A 20 -4.21 -6.20 -1.15
CA PRO A 20 -5.06 -6.38 -2.32
C PRO A 20 -4.81 -5.34 -3.41
N PHE A 21 -4.62 -4.06 -3.03
CA PHE A 21 -4.33 -3.01 -4.00
C PHE A 21 -2.97 -3.18 -4.67
N THR A 22 -1.93 -3.58 -3.93
CA THR A 22 -0.62 -3.88 -4.53
C THR A 22 -0.74 -5.01 -5.53
N LEU A 23 -1.37 -6.13 -5.15
CA LEU A 23 -1.52 -7.28 -6.03
C LEU A 23 -2.29 -6.91 -7.30
N TYR A 24 -3.40 -6.18 -7.16
CA TYR A 24 -4.19 -5.72 -8.29
C TYR A 24 -3.44 -4.72 -9.20
N ALA A 25 -2.67 -3.81 -8.62
CA ALA A 25 -1.86 -2.87 -9.41
C ALA A 25 -0.70 -3.59 -10.11
N ALA A 26 -0.08 -4.58 -9.47
CA ALA A 26 1.00 -5.38 -10.06
C ALA A 26 0.55 -6.25 -11.24
N THR A 27 -0.74 -6.64 -11.30
CA THR A 27 -1.33 -7.33 -12.46
C THR A 27 -1.68 -6.37 -13.61
N GLY A 28 -1.28 -5.09 -13.56
CA GLY A 28 -1.54 -4.08 -14.60
C GLY A 28 -3.00 -3.63 -14.73
N PHE A 29 -3.77 -3.69 -13.63
CA PHE A 29 -5.20 -3.34 -13.64
C PHE A 29 -6.05 -4.21 -14.60
N ILE A 30 -7.35 -3.93 -14.73
CA ILE A 30 -8.23 -4.64 -15.66
C ILE A 30 -7.83 -4.30 -17.11
N GLY A 31 -7.30 -5.28 -17.82
CA GLY A 31 -7.21 -5.25 -19.29
C GLY A 31 -5.81 -5.25 -19.90
N GLU A 32 -4.73 -5.21 -19.11
CA GLU A 32 -3.36 -5.14 -19.65
C GLU A 32 -2.57 -6.46 -19.65
N SER A 33 -3.14 -7.58 -19.19
CA SER A 33 -2.45 -8.88 -19.23
C SER A 33 -2.46 -9.47 -20.65
N TYR A 34 -1.56 -8.95 -21.48
CA TYR A 34 -1.35 -9.41 -22.86
C TYR A 34 -0.32 -10.55 -22.98
N GLU A 35 0.52 -10.72 -21.95
CA GLU A 35 1.55 -11.74 -21.84
C GLU A 35 1.10 -12.80 -20.82
N ASP A 36 1.57 -14.05 -20.92
CA ASP A 36 1.27 -15.16 -19.97
C ASP A 36 1.88 -14.93 -18.55
N GLU A 37 2.21 -13.70 -18.21
CA GLU A 37 2.80 -13.28 -16.94
C GLU A 37 1.73 -12.85 -15.94
N LEU A 38 1.79 -13.40 -14.72
CA LEU A 38 0.85 -13.08 -13.65
C LEU A 38 0.96 -11.62 -13.17
N PHE A 39 2.16 -11.05 -13.18
CA PHE A 39 2.43 -9.68 -12.75
C PHE A 39 3.16 -8.94 -13.86
N LEU A 40 2.47 -8.01 -14.53
CA LEU A 40 3.04 -7.14 -15.56
C LEU A 40 4.00 -6.10 -14.98
N ILE A 41 3.76 -5.68 -13.72
CA ILE A 41 4.57 -4.68 -13.01
C ILE A 41 4.97 -5.25 -11.65
N PRO A 42 5.84 -6.27 -11.61
CA PRO A 42 6.23 -6.94 -10.37
C PRO A 42 6.95 -6.01 -9.39
N GLU A 43 7.52 -4.89 -9.84
CA GLU A 43 8.18 -3.91 -8.98
C GLU A 43 7.21 -3.31 -7.95
N LEU A 44 5.91 -3.24 -8.26
CA LEU A 44 4.90 -2.74 -7.32
C LEU A 44 4.76 -3.63 -6.07
N LEU A 45 5.13 -4.92 -6.14
CA LEU A 45 5.15 -5.81 -4.99
C LEU A 45 6.07 -5.31 -3.87
N ILE A 46 7.02 -4.40 -4.17
CA ILE A 46 7.87 -3.74 -3.16
C ILE A 46 7.03 -3.01 -2.10
N LEU A 47 5.83 -2.55 -2.43
CA LEU A 47 4.94 -1.87 -1.50
C LEU A 47 4.45 -2.79 -0.38
N ILE A 48 4.27 -4.09 -0.65
CA ILE A 48 3.98 -5.11 0.38
C ILE A 48 5.20 -5.28 1.30
N VAL A 49 6.41 -5.30 0.72
CA VAL A 49 7.65 -5.42 1.50
C VAL A 49 7.84 -4.22 2.42
N ILE A 50 7.64 -3.00 1.91
CA ILE A 50 7.71 -1.76 2.70
C ILE A 50 6.71 -1.79 3.85
N TRP A 51 5.46 -2.19 3.57
CA TRP A 51 4.43 -2.33 4.60
C TRP A 51 4.83 -3.38 5.66
N LEU A 52 5.33 -4.54 5.24
CA LEU A 52 5.74 -5.62 6.15
C LEU A 52 6.87 -5.18 7.08
N ILE A 53 7.89 -4.50 6.53
CA ILE A 53 8.99 -3.91 7.31
C ILE A 53 8.41 -2.91 8.32
N GLY A 54 7.51 -2.04 7.88
CA GLY A 54 6.82 -1.09 8.76
C GLY A 54 6.08 -1.79 9.91
N ALA A 55 5.31 -2.84 9.60
CA ALA A 55 4.54 -3.60 10.58
C ALA A 55 5.45 -4.21 11.64
N ILE A 56 6.58 -4.79 11.24
CA ILE A 56 7.61 -5.33 12.15
C ILE A 56 8.21 -4.23 13.04
N LEU A 57 8.56 -3.07 12.45
CA LEU A 57 9.15 -1.96 13.20
C LEU A 57 8.21 -1.39 14.28
N MET A 58 6.89 -1.48 14.12
CA MET A 58 5.92 -1.03 15.12
C MET A 58 5.99 -1.80 16.46
N PHE A 59 6.66 -2.96 16.50
CA PHE A 59 6.85 -3.73 17.73
C PHE A 59 8.02 -3.23 18.59
N PHE A 60 8.93 -2.44 18.02
CA PHE A 60 10.08 -1.91 18.74
C PHE A 60 9.83 -0.47 19.17
N SER A 61 10.06 -0.17 20.45
CA SER A 61 9.75 1.14 21.04
C SER A 61 10.48 2.31 20.36
N LYS A 62 11.71 2.07 19.88
CA LYS A 62 12.57 3.08 19.22
C LYS A 62 12.15 3.38 17.78
N THR A 63 11.55 2.42 17.09
CA THR A 63 11.20 2.54 15.65
C THR A 63 9.70 2.56 15.40
N LYS A 64 8.87 2.60 16.45
CA LYS A 64 7.40 2.60 16.34
C LYS A 64 6.84 3.63 15.35
N LEU A 65 7.37 4.85 15.37
CA LEU A 65 6.92 5.94 14.51
C LEU A 65 7.29 5.67 13.05
N ILE A 66 8.51 5.19 12.81
CA ILE A 66 8.98 4.79 11.48
C ILE A 66 8.09 3.66 10.95
N GLY A 67 7.77 2.67 11.79
CA GLY A 67 6.86 1.59 11.43
C GLY A 67 5.46 2.08 11.03
N MET A 68 4.92 3.07 11.75
CA MET A 68 3.65 3.71 11.39
C MET A 68 3.72 4.42 10.04
N ILE A 69 4.81 5.14 9.76
CA ILE A 69 5.00 5.84 8.49
C ILE A 69 5.07 4.84 7.34
N LEU A 70 5.90 3.79 7.46
CA LEU A 70 6.08 2.79 6.41
C LEU A 70 4.81 1.99 6.13
N THR A 71 4.03 1.65 7.15
CA THR A 71 2.73 0.98 6.95
C THR A 71 1.67 1.88 6.29
N THR A 72 1.82 3.19 6.39
CA THR A 72 0.88 4.16 5.79
C THR A 72 1.30 4.57 4.37
N LEU A 73 2.60 4.45 4.05
CA LEU A 73 3.18 4.93 2.79
C LEU A 73 2.51 4.36 1.53
N PRO A 74 2.19 3.05 1.42
CA PRO A 74 1.49 2.52 0.25
C PRO A 74 0.10 3.12 0.05
N ILE A 75 -0.62 3.38 1.14
CA ILE A 75 -1.98 3.98 1.08
C ILE A 75 -1.90 5.40 0.52
N VAL A 76 -0.92 6.18 0.97
CA VAL A 76 -0.67 7.54 0.45
C VAL A 76 -0.29 7.49 -1.02
N PHE A 77 0.54 6.52 -1.43
CA PHE A 77 0.89 6.30 -2.82
C PHE A 77 -0.35 6.01 -3.68
N TYR A 78 -1.23 5.10 -3.25
CA TYR A 78 -2.47 4.81 -4.00
C TYR A 78 -3.41 6.00 -4.07
N ALA A 79 -3.58 6.73 -2.97
CA ALA A 79 -4.41 7.93 -2.96
C ALA A 79 -3.87 8.97 -3.97
N ALA A 80 -2.56 9.16 -4.04
CA ALA A 80 -1.93 10.06 -5.00
C ALA A 80 -2.15 9.60 -6.45
N VAL A 81 -2.02 8.30 -6.73
CA VAL A 81 -2.29 7.71 -8.06
C VAL A 81 -3.75 7.95 -8.45
N ILE A 82 -4.72 7.64 -7.58
CA ILE A 82 -6.15 7.86 -7.83
C ILE A 82 -6.45 9.34 -8.11
N VAL A 83 -5.92 10.26 -7.30
CA VAL A 83 -6.10 11.71 -7.51
C VAL A 83 -5.54 12.15 -8.86
N TYR A 84 -4.33 11.69 -9.19
CA TYR A 84 -3.66 12.08 -10.43
C TYR A 84 -4.37 11.53 -11.68
N PHE A 85 -4.79 10.27 -11.68
CA PHE A 85 -5.35 9.62 -12.87
C PHE A 85 -6.86 9.79 -13.03
N LEU A 86 -7.62 9.97 -11.94
CA LEU A 86 -9.09 10.08 -12.03
C LEU A 86 -9.57 11.51 -11.83
N PHE A 87 -9.09 12.21 -10.81
CA PHE A 87 -9.66 13.50 -10.43
C PHE A 87 -9.12 14.65 -11.28
N ILE A 88 -7.82 14.71 -11.54
CA ILE A 88 -7.26 15.80 -12.37
C ILE A 88 -7.86 15.80 -13.78
N PRO A 89 -7.90 14.66 -14.51
CA PRO A 89 -8.51 14.63 -15.84
C PRO A 89 -10.00 14.96 -15.83
N ALA A 90 -10.75 14.50 -14.83
CA ALA A 90 -12.18 14.79 -14.73
C ALA A 90 -12.51 16.27 -14.44
N LEU A 91 -11.53 17.08 -14.06
CA LEU A 91 -11.68 18.52 -13.83
C LEU A 91 -11.17 19.37 -15.00
N THR A 92 -10.41 18.79 -15.93
CA THR A 92 -9.83 19.47 -17.09
C THR A 92 -10.55 19.17 -18.40
N TYR A 93 -11.38 18.13 -18.46
CA TYR A 93 -12.29 17.80 -19.58
C TYR A 93 -13.75 18.01 -19.17
#